data_AF-A0A224XSA8-F1
#
_entry.id   AF-A0A224XSA8-F1
#
_cell.length_a   1.000
_cell.length_b   1.000
_cell.length_c   1.000
_cell.angle_alpha   90.00
_cell.angle_beta   90.00
_cell.angle_gamma   90.00
#
_symmetry.space_group_name_H-M   'P 1'
#
loop_
_entity.id
_entity.type
_entity.pdbx_description
1 polymer ?
#
loop_
_entity_poly.entity_id
_entity_poly.type
_entity_poly.pdbx_seq_one_letter_code
_entity_poly.pdbx_strand_id
1 'polypeptide(L)'
;MELWDISLVMWCLLCCGLSQHHTYLNTSREKIEEALRIIEEVGANNVGSLCFSEGYRLLPAPVPPLRYEMARQKADMAATMLQELGLSQRHSTQTISHPQLYSVVDGVSYSLLVSERSLLASRVIAVNVSTNLVTSSAVWRREDRAGKVTEWRQPSEVMVKVELPPELPWYTENEDTTIDDSRIMAVPPRLAANMAGFWTYPYYSCKARKWVLSYGVHIPPTKHGVRGFLSIDVDISKLQVNQCDPSSIDDENQIITFKGSHKCHNSTICKYHNEKHHSWSRGNYVCLCKPGYYMSQPQVPFLGSLVEELHCCRSLQHVLQ
;
A
#
# COMPACT_ATOMS: atom_id res chain seq x y z
N MET A 1 -17.25 44.91 6.77
CA MET A 1 -16.28 43.94 7.33
C MET A 1 -17.16 43.01 8.16
N GLU A 2 -17.38 41.74 7.87
CA GLU A 2 -16.50 40.69 7.32
C GLU A 2 -17.33 39.72 6.45
N LEU A 3 -17.18 39.79 5.11
CA LEU A 3 -17.74 38.79 4.18
C LEU A 3 -16.71 38.32 3.13
N TRP A 4 -15.52 38.93 3.14
CA TRP A 4 -14.44 38.66 2.20
C TRP A 4 -13.44 37.61 2.77
N ASP A 5 -13.26 37.56 4.09
CA ASP A 5 -12.37 36.59 4.75
C ASP A 5 -12.82 35.12 4.62
N ILE A 6 -14.13 34.85 4.69
CA ILE A 6 -14.65 33.48 4.57
C ILE A 6 -14.32 32.90 3.18
N SER A 7 -14.41 33.73 2.13
CA SER A 7 -14.06 33.32 0.76
C SER A 7 -12.56 33.03 0.61
N LEU A 8 -11.70 33.85 1.25
CA LEU A 8 -10.26 33.63 1.26
C LEU A 8 -9.85 32.34 1.99
N VAL A 9 -10.45 32.08 3.16
CA VAL A 9 -10.20 30.85 3.93
C VAL A 9 -10.69 29.62 3.18
N MET A 10 -11.85 29.69 2.51
CA MET A 10 -12.37 28.58 1.73
C MET A 10 -11.52 28.30 0.48
N TRP A 11 -11.01 29.34 -0.19
CA TRP A 11 -10.03 29.19 -1.28
C TRP A 11 -8.68 28.65 -0.79
N CYS A 12 -8.19 29.07 0.37
CA CYS A 12 -6.98 28.49 0.98
C CYS A 12 -7.14 27.01 1.32
N LEU A 13 -8.31 26.59 1.83
CA LEU A 13 -8.60 25.17 2.10
C LEU A 13 -8.66 24.34 0.80
N LEU A 14 -9.32 24.85 -0.25
CA LEU A 14 -9.34 24.22 -1.57
C LEU A 14 -7.94 24.11 -2.21
N CYS A 15 -7.14 25.18 -2.17
CA CYS A 15 -5.78 25.19 -2.67
C CYS A 15 -4.82 24.29 -1.86
N CYS A 16 -4.97 24.22 -0.53
CA CYS A 16 -4.20 23.29 0.30
C CYS A 16 -4.55 21.83 0.02
N GLY A 17 -5.84 21.51 -0.14
CA GLY A 17 -6.27 20.15 -0.52
C GLY A 17 -5.69 19.71 -1.86
N LEU A 18 -5.76 20.57 -2.89
CA LEU A 18 -5.18 20.28 -4.21
C LEU A 18 -3.65 20.23 -4.21
N SER A 19 -2.98 21.02 -3.36
CA SER A 19 -1.51 21.06 -3.28
C SER A 19 -0.90 19.78 -2.68
N GLN A 20 -1.57 19.14 -1.71
CA GLN A 20 -1.06 17.91 -1.06
C GLN A 20 -1.02 16.68 -1.98
N HIS A 21 -1.84 16.64 -3.03
CA HIS A 21 -1.85 15.53 -4.00
C HIS A 21 -0.69 15.57 -5.01
N HIS A 22 -0.07 16.73 -5.23
CA HIS A 22 0.76 16.94 -6.43
C HIS A 22 2.13 16.24 -6.42
N THR A 23 2.62 15.76 -5.27
CA THR A 23 4.03 15.33 -5.11
C THR A 23 4.26 13.82 -5.15
N TYR A 24 3.23 12.97 -5.11
CA TYR A 24 3.35 11.53 -5.38
C TYR A 24 3.35 11.19 -6.89
N LEU A 25 3.10 12.18 -7.75
CA LEU A 25 2.81 12.02 -9.17
C LEU A 25 4.04 11.93 -10.10
N ASN A 26 5.26 12.12 -9.60
CA ASN A 26 6.50 11.96 -10.39
C ASN A 26 6.91 10.48 -10.58
N THR A 27 5.95 9.60 -10.84
CA THR A 27 6.21 8.22 -11.28
C THR A 27 6.32 8.22 -12.80
N SER A 28 7.39 7.65 -13.38
CA SER A 28 7.52 7.60 -14.84
C SER A 28 6.42 6.74 -15.46
N ARG A 29 6.00 7.08 -16.69
CA ARG A 29 4.98 6.31 -17.43
C ARG A 29 5.38 4.84 -17.57
N GLU A 30 6.67 4.57 -17.73
CA GLU A 30 7.26 3.22 -17.80
C GLU A 30 6.98 2.41 -16.52
N LYS A 31 7.20 3.00 -15.34
CA LYS A 31 6.89 2.36 -14.05
C LYS A 31 5.39 2.10 -13.86
N ILE A 32 4.54 2.99 -14.38
CA ILE A 32 3.07 2.80 -14.34
C ILE A 32 2.65 1.63 -15.24
N GLU A 33 3.17 1.54 -16.47
CA GLU A 33 2.91 0.43 -17.40
C GLU A 33 3.46 -0.91 -16.85
N GLU A 34 4.64 -0.90 -16.23
CA GLU A 34 5.20 -2.06 -15.53
C GLU A 34 4.31 -2.52 -14.36
N ALA A 35 3.86 -1.59 -13.52
CA ALA A 35 2.96 -1.88 -12.42
C ALA A 35 1.63 -2.47 -12.91
N LEU A 36 1.05 -1.93 -14.00
CA LEU A 36 -0.16 -2.46 -14.62
C LEU A 36 0.03 -3.89 -15.15
N ARG A 37 1.19 -4.19 -15.75
CA ARG A 37 1.55 -5.55 -16.18
C ARG A 37 1.68 -6.52 -14.99
N ILE A 38 2.26 -6.08 -13.87
CA ILE A 38 2.37 -6.90 -12.64
C ILE A 38 0.98 -7.17 -12.03
N ILE A 39 0.09 -6.18 -12.05
CA ILE A 39 -1.31 -6.33 -11.58
C ILE A 39 -2.05 -7.38 -12.42
N GLU A 40 -1.85 -7.36 -13.74
CA GLU A 40 -2.41 -8.34 -14.67
C GLU A 40 -1.82 -9.75 -14.46
N GLU A 41 -0.49 -9.86 -14.30
CA GLU A 41 0.21 -11.12 -13.99
C GLU A 41 -0.34 -11.79 -12.72
N VAL A 42 -0.54 -11.01 -11.64
CA VAL A 42 -1.14 -11.47 -10.38
C VAL A 42 -2.64 -11.78 -10.57
N GLY A 43 -3.38 -11.00 -11.36
CA GLY A 43 -4.80 -11.20 -11.61
C GLY A 43 -5.13 -12.42 -12.47
N ALA A 44 -4.26 -12.81 -13.40
CA ALA A 44 -4.48 -13.87 -14.39
C ALA A 44 -4.36 -15.32 -13.84
N ASN A 45 -4.52 -15.52 -12.53
CA ASN A 45 -4.36 -16.80 -11.81
C ASN A 45 -2.94 -17.43 -11.86
N ASN A 46 -1.94 -16.76 -12.43
CA ASN A 46 -0.52 -17.18 -12.36
C ASN A 46 0.12 -16.98 -10.97
N VAL A 47 -0.68 -16.58 -9.96
CA VAL A 47 -0.28 -16.53 -8.55
C VAL A 47 0.37 -17.84 -8.07
N GLY A 48 -0.04 -18.98 -8.61
CA GLY A 48 0.51 -20.29 -8.24
C GLY A 48 1.99 -20.48 -8.59
N SER A 49 2.46 -19.98 -9.74
CA SER A 49 3.87 -20.04 -10.12
C SER A 49 4.68 -18.92 -9.47
N LEU A 50 4.14 -17.70 -9.44
CA LEU A 50 4.73 -16.55 -8.76
C LEU A 50 5.06 -16.87 -7.30
N CYS A 51 4.09 -17.41 -6.56
CA CYS A 51 4.22 -17.74 -5.14
C CYS A 51 4.95 -19.06 -4.86
N PHE A 52 5.42 -19.75 -5.90
CA PHE A 52 6.35 -20.88 -5.78
C PHE A 52 7.81 -20.41 -5.85
N SER A 53 8.12 -19.41 -6.68
CA SER A 53 9.47 -18.84 -6.82
C SER A 53 9.77 -17.66 -5.89
N GLU A 54 8.79 -16.78 -5.63
CA GLU A 54 8.95 -15.54 -4.87
C GLU A 54 7.98 -15.49 -3.68
N GLY A 55 8.42 -14.99 -2.52
CA GLY A 55 7.56 -14.85 -1.33
C GLY A 55 6.56 -13.68 -1.41
N TYR A 56 6.81 -12.73 -2.31
CA TYR A 56 6.00 -11.56 -2.59
C TYR A 56 6.36 -10.98 -3.98
N ARG A 57 5.52 -10.08 -4.49
CA ARG A 57 5.79 -9.33 -5.74
C ARG A 57 5.63 -7.84 -5.51
N LEU A 58 6.71 -7.07 -5.66
CA LEU A 58 6.70 -5.60 -5.48
C LEU A 58 5.95 -4.92 -6.64
N LEU A 59 5.28 -3.80 -6.35
CA LEU A 59 4.62 -2.96 -7.33
C LEU A 59 5.33 -1.60 -7.43
N PRO A 60 5.98 -1.25 -8.55
CA PRO A 60 6.76 -0.01 -8.68
C PRO A 60 5.89 1.26 -8.90
N ALA A 61 4.67 1.29 -8.34
CA ALA A 61 3.75 2.41 -8.38
C ALA A 61 3.34 2.79 -6.94
N PRO A 62 3.52 4.05 -6.51
CA PRO A 62 3.15 4.47 -5.15
C PRO A 62 1.64 4.39 -4.92
N VAL A 63 1.23 4.04 -3.70
CA VAL A 63 -0.16 4.18 -3.24
C VAL A 63 -0.17 5.19 -2.09
N PRO A 64 -0.81 6.36 -2.21
CA PRO A 64 -0.77 7.39 -1.17
C PRO A 64 -1.27 6.85 0.20
N PRO A 65 -0.42 6.88 1.25
CA PRO A 65 -0.71 6.25 2.53
C PRO A 65 -1.66 7.08 3.42
N LEU A 66 -2.09 8.27 2.98
CA LEU A 66 -2.84 9.25 3.77
C LEU A 66 -4.09 8.67 4.46
N ARG A 67 -4.78 7.72 3.81
CA ARG A 67 -5.96 7.02 4.37
C ARG A 67 -5.64 6.09 5.56
N TYR A 68 -4.37 5.76 5.76
CA TYR A 68 -3.85 4.87 6.81
C TYR A 68 -3.01 5.63 7.85
N GLU A 69 -3.10 6.96 7.87
CA GLU A 69 -2.39 7.83 8.82
C GLU A 69 -2.71 7.48 10.28
N MET A 70 -3.93 7.03 10.59
CA MET A 70 -4.29 6.51 11.92
C MET A 70 -3.52 5.24 12.31
N ALA A 71 -3.28 4.32 11.35
CA ALA A 71 -2.51 3.11 11.58
C ALA A 71 -1.03 3.45 11.81
N ARG A 72 -0.51 4.41 11.03
CA ARG A 72 0.84 4.97 11.16
C ARG A 72 1.08 5.61 12.52
N GLN A 73 0.19 6.50 12.95
CA GLN A 73 0.30 7.19 14.25
C GLN A 73 0.24 6.21 15.43
N LYS A 74 -0.57 5.15 15.35
CA LYS A 74 -0.56 4.05 16.33
C LYS A 74 0.78 3.31 16.35
N ALA A 75 1.36 3.04 15.18
CA ALA A 75 2.67 2.38 15.05
C ALA A 75 3.81 3.23 15.63
N ASP A 76 3.86 4.53 15.33
CA ASP A 76 4.82 5.49 15.92
C ASP A 76 4.69 5.51 17.46
N MET A 77 3.46 5.69 17.98
CA MET A 77 3.22 5.72 19.42
C MET A 77 3.63 4.42 20.12
N ALA A 78 3.38 3.28 19.49
CA ALA A 78 3.80 1.98 19.99
C ALA A 78 5.32 1.78 19.95
N ALA A 79 6.01 2.30 18.92
CA ALA A 79 7.47 2.29 18.85
C ALA A 79 8.10 3.09 20.01
N THR A 80 7.59 4.30 20.28
CA THR A 80 8.01 5.10 21.44
C THR A 80 7.70 4.38 22.76
N MET A 81 6.51 3.79 22.91
CA MET A 81 6.14 3.02 24.11
C MET A 81 7.09 1.81 24.34
N LEU A 82 7.50 1.13 23.29
CA LEU A 82 8.45 0.01 23.35
C LEU A 82 9.89 0.46 23.65
N GLN A 83 10.26 1.67 23.24
CA GLN A 83 11.55 2.28 23.61
C GLN A 83 11.63 2.53 25.12
N GLU A 84 10.55 3.06 25.72
CA GLU A 84 10.47 3.35 27.17
C GLU A 84 10.30 2.09 28.03
N LEU A 85 9.43 1.16 27.63
CA LEU A 85 9.16 -0.07 28.42
C LEU A 85 10.22 -1.17 28.21
N GLY A 86 10.97 -1.10 27.10
CA GLY A 86 12.01 -2.04 26.73
C GLY A 86 11.52 -3.22 25.87
N LEU A 87 12.43 -3.71 25.03
CA LEU A 87 12.19 -4.76 24.03
C LEU A 87 12.50 -6.18 24.53
N SER A 88 13.10 -6.30 25.70
CA SER A 88 13.55 -7.58 26.26
C SER A 88 12.39 -8.39 26.83
N GLN A 89 12.37 -9.71 26.59
CA GLN A 89 11.58 -10.60 27.41
C GLN A 89 12.15 -10.61 28.84
N ARG A 90 11.54 -9.85 29.75
CA ARG A 90 11.67 -10.17 31.17
C ARG A 90 11.04 -11.55 31.36
N HIS A 91 11.80 -12.50 31.89
CA HIS A 91 11.25 -13.75 32.43
C HIS A 91 10.35 -13.40 33.62
N SER A 92 9.11 -13.03 33.33
CA SER A 92 8.10 -12.82 34.35
C SER A 92 7.68 -14.18 34.87
N THR A 93 8.13 -14.49 36.09
CA THR A 93 7.57 -15.57 36.90
C THR A 93 6.13 -15.27 37.35
N GLN A 94 5.62 -14.09 37.05
CA GLN A 94 4.21 -13.73 37.15
C GLN A 94 3.53 -13.91 35.79
N THR A 95 2.62 -14.87 35.72
CA THR A 95 1.75 -15.14 34.58
C THR A 95 0.94 -13.90 34.20
N ILE A 96 1.20 -13.34 33.02
CA ILE A 96 0.25 -12.44 32.36
C ILE A 96 -1.03 -13.24 32.12
N SER A 97 -2.17 -12.73 32.57
CA SER A 97 -3.43 -13.47 32.71
C SER A 97 -4.15 -13.83 31.40
N HIS A 98 -3.56 -13.51 30.25
CA HIS A 98 -4.11 -13.84 28.94
C HIS A 98 -3.36 -15.04 28.33
N PRO A 99 -4.03 -16.16 27.97
CA PRO A 99 -3.38 -17.42 27.57
C PRO A 99 -2.63 -17.40 26.22
N GLN A 100 -2.35 -16.20 25.68
CA GLN A 100 -1.66 -15.98 24.41
C GLN A 100 -0.63 -14.82 24.44
N LEU A 101 -0.53 -14.06 25.54
CA LEU A 101 0.35 -12.88 25.63
C LEU A 101 1.51 -13.15 26.60
N TYR A 102 2.70 -13.41 26.04
CA TYR A 102 3.88 -13.86 26.79
C TYR A 102 4.85 -12.74 27.16
N SER A 103 4.68 -11.53 26.60
CA SER A 103 5.61 -10.41 26.78
C SER A 103 4.94 -9.06 26.51
N VAL A 104 5.59 -7.95 26.88
CA VAL A 104 5.16 -6.58 26.48
C VAL A 104 5.17 -6.45 24.96
N VAL A 105 6.17 -7.02 24.31
CA VAL A 105 6.33 -7.08 22.84
C VAL A 105 5.13 -7.78 22.18
N ASP A 106 4.65 -8.88 22.75
CA ASP A 106 3.41 -9.55 22.32
C ASP A 106 2.16 -8.70 22.58
N GLY A 107 2.04 -8.12 23.77
CA GLY A 107 0.91 -7.28 24.15
C GLY A 107 0.72 -6.08 23.22
N VAL A 108 1.79 -5.37 22.91
CA VAL A 108 1.79 -4.23 21.99
C VAL A 108 1.46 -4.68 20.57
N SER A 109 2.11 -5.73 20.05
CA SER A 109 1.87 -6.19 18.68
C SER A 109 0.44 -6.70 18.46
N TYR A 110 -0.12 -7.47 19.41
CA TYR A 110 -1.52 -7.90 19.35
C TYR A 110 -2.49 -6.71 19.45
N SER A 111 -2.24 -5.79 20.40
CA SER A 111 -3.11 -4.62 20.60
C SER A 111 -3.14 -3.71 19.37
N LEU A 112 -2.00 -3.51 18.70
CA LEU A 112 -1.94 -2.79 17.41
C LEU A 112 -2.86 -3.44 16.37
N LEU A 113 -2.69 -4.75 16.13
CA LEU A 113 -3.49 -5.50 15.15
C LEU A 113 -4.99 -5.41 15.44
N VAL A 114 -5.41 -5.57 16.70
CA VAL A 114 -6.84 -5.54 17.09
C VAL A 114 -7.40 -4.11 17.07
N SER A 115 -6.61 -3.10 17.44
CA SER A 115 -7.02 -1.69 17.46
C SER A 115 -7.29 -1.08 16.09
N GLU A 116 -6.83 -1.73 15.01
CA GLU A 116 -6.89 -1.20 13.65
C GLU A 116 -7.37 -2.26 12.65
N ARG A 117 -8.59 -2.07 12.13
CA ARG A 117 -9.27 -3.06 11.28
C ARG A 117 -8.63 -3.20 9.90
N SER A 118 -7.92 -2.18 9.44
CA SER A 118 -7.19 -2.21 8.16
C SER A 118 -5.94 -3.08 8.20
N LEU A 119 -5.46 -3.51 9.37
CA LEU A 119 -4.25 -4.33 9.49
C LEU A 119 -4.48 -5.81 9.21
N LEU A 120 -3.56 -6.40 8.44
CA LEU A 120 -3.37 -7.83 8.20
C LEU A 120 -2.31 -8.43 9.11
N ALA A 121 -1.32 -7.63 9.54
CA ALA A 121 -0.30 -8.07 10.48
C ALA A 121 0.25 -6.92 11.31
N SER A 122 0.74 -7.27 12.49
CA SER A 122 1.66 -6.46 13.29
C SER A 122 2.86 -7.31 13.67
N ARG A 123 4.03 -6.69 13.71
CA ARG A 123 5.31 -7.29 14.07
C ARG A 123 6.04 -6.37 15.02
N VAL A 124 6.63 -6.94 16.05
CA VAL A 124 7.64 -6.29 16.87
C VAL A 124 8.77 -7.28 17.07
N ILE A 125 9.97 -6.89 16.68
CA ILE A 125 11.17 -7.72 16.66
C ILE A 125 12.26 -6.97 17.43
N ALA A 126 12.99 -7.68 18.27
CA ALA A 126 14.14 -7.18 18.99
C ALA A 126 15.40 -7.87 18.46
N VAL A 127 16.46 -7.10 18.18
CA VAL A 127 17.70 -7.56 17.58
C VAL A 127 18.88 -7.08 18.41
N ASN A 128 19.84 -7.96 18.70
CA ASN A 128 21.08 -7.57 19.37
C ASN A 128 21.98 -6.81 18.37
N VAL A 129 22.39 -5.59 18.72
CA VAL A 129 23.21 -4.72 17.88
C VAL A 129 24.60 -5.31 17.63
N SER A 130 25.17 -6.07 18.56
CA SER A 130 26.53 -6.62 18.39
C SER A 130 26.59 -7.93 17.60
N THR A 131 25.47 -8.65 17.47
CA THR A 131 25.43 -9.95 16.77
C THR A 131 24.43 -10.03 15.63
N ASN A 132 23.60 -9.00 15.41
CA ASN A 132 22.44 -8.98 14.51
C ASN A 132 21.42 -10.13 14.68
N LEU A 133 21.55 -10.94 15.73
CA LEU A 133 20.62 -12.02 16.04
C LEU A 133 19.33 -11.48 16.68
N VAL A 134 18.19 -12.00 16.25
CA VAL A 134 16.89 -11.76 16.88
C VAL A 134 16.92 -12.28 18.33
N THR A 135 16.60 -11.41 19.28
CA THR A 135 16.49 -11.73 20.72
C THR A 135 15.06 -11.96 21.17
N SER A 136 14.08 -11.37 20.49
CA SER A 136 12.64 -11.55 20.74
C SER A 136 11.85 -11.28 19.47
N SER A 137 10.75 -12.01 19.24
CA SER A 137 9.82 -11.74 18.14
C SER A 137 8.37 -11.95 18.59
N ALA A 138 7.52 -10.98 18.26
CA ALA A 138 6.06 -11.14 18.22
C ALA A 138 5.59 -10.81 16.81
N VAL A 139 4.90 -11.75 16.18
CA VAL A 139 4.28 -11.59 14.86
C VAL A 139 2.84 -12.04 15.01
N TRP A 140 1.92 -11.13 14.77
CA TRP A 140 0.49 -11.35 14.84
C TRP A 140 -0.14 -11.09 13.49
N ARG A 141 -1.03 -11.98 13.05
CA ARG A 141 -1.73 -11.87 11.76
C ARG A 141 -3.23 -11.96 11.93
N ARG A 142 -3.96 -11.22 11.11
CA ARG A 142 -5.40 -11.33 10.91
C ARG A 142 -5.66 -12.06 9.60
N GLU A 143 -6.46 -13.12 9.67
CA GLU A 143 -6.98 -13.82 8.50
C GLU A 143 -8.51 -13.71 8.50
N ASP A 144 -9.09 -13.49 7.32
CA ASP A 144 -10.53 -13.56 7.09
C ASP A 144 -10.81 -14.76 6.19
N ARG A 145 -11.48 -15.77 6.73
CA ARG A 145 -11.96 -16.94 5.98
C ARG A 145 -13.47 -16.99 6.05
N ALA A 146 -14.12 -16.80 4.91
CA ALA A 146 -15.58 -16.85 4.76
C ALA A 146 -16.34 -15.94 5.75
N GLY A 147 -15.81 -14.74 6.04
CA GLY A 147 -16.41 -13.78 6.97
C GLY A 147 -16.09 -14.05 8.44
N LYS A 148 -15.38 -15.14 8.77
CA LYS A 148 -14.81 -15.34 10.10
C LYS A 148 -13.42 -14.72 10.15
N VAL A 149 -13.33 -13.57 10.81
CA VAL A 149 -12.06 -12.95 11.18
C VAL A 149 -11.42 -13.74 12.33
N THR A 150 -10.13 -14.02 12.20
CA THR A 150 -9.32 -14.67 13.24
C THR A 150 -7.95 -14.02 13.34
N GLU A 151 -7.60 -13.53 14.53
CA GLU A 151 -6.25 -13.13 14.90
C GLU A 151 -5.46 -14.32 15.48
N TRP A 152 -4.20 -14.48 15.06
CA TRP A 152 -3.31 -15.53 15.58
C TRP A 152 -1.84 -15.11 15.57
N ARG A 153 -1.06 -15.69 16.49
CA ARG A 153 0.38 -15.48 16.62
C ARG A 153 1.14 -16.43 15.69
N GLN A 154 2.00 -15.90 14.82
CA GLN A 154 2.81 -16.68 13.89
C GLN A 154 4.28 -16.77 14.32
N PRO A 155 4.69 -17.79 15.11
CA PRO A 155 6.07 -17.90 15.59
C PRO A 155 7.10 -18.24 14.50
N SER A 156 6.66 -18.70 13.33
CA SER A 156 7.57 -19.17 12.26
C SER A 156 7.99 -18.11 11.24
N GLU A 157 7.49 -16.86 11.32
CA GLU A 157 7.90 -15.80 10.38
C GLU A 157 9.26 -15.20 10.74
N VAL A 158 9.62 -15.16 12.03
CA VAL A 158 10.90 -14.63 12.53
C VAL A 158 11.36 -15.46 13.72
N MET A 159 12.45 -16.21 13.56
CA MET A 159 13.00 -17.10 14.58
C MET A 159 14.01 -16.38 15.49
N VAL A 160 13.91 -16.62 16.79
CA VAL A 160 14.88 -16.12 17.79
C VAL A 160 16.22 -16.87 17.64
N LYS A 161 17.34 -16.17 17.85
CA LYS A 161 18.73 -16.61 17.60
C LYS A 161 19.12 -16.81 16.13
N VAL A 162 18.32 -16.29 15.20
CA VAL A 162 18.64 -16.21 13.77
C VAL A 162 18.74 -14.72 13.39
N GLU A 163 19.51 -14.39 12.36
CA GLU A 163 19.50 -13.05 11.76
C GLU A 163 18.17 -12.80 11.04
N LEU A 164 17.82 -11.53 10.82
CA LEU A 164 16.65 -11.20 9.99
C LEU A 164 16.99 -11.39 8.51
N PRO A 165 16.17 -12.13 7.74
CA PRO A 165 16.37 -12.24 6.29
C PRO A 165 16.24 -10.85 5.64
N PRO A 166 17.29 -10.34 4.95
CA PRO A 166 17.26 -8.99 4.38
C PRO A 166 16.25 -8.86 3.23
N GLU A 167 15.77 -9.98 2.67
CA GLU A 167 14.80 -10.05 1.57
C GLU A 167 13.35 -9.79 2.02
N LEU A 168 13.09 -9.60 3.32
CA LEU A 168 11.75 -9.33 3.82
C LEU A 168 11.21 -8.00 3.23
N PRO A 169 9.99 -7.98 2.65
CA PRO A 169 9.50 -6.80 1.92
C PRO A 169 9.24 -5.57 2.79
N TRP A 170 9.11 -5.77 4.10
CA TRP A 170 8.80 -4.76 5.11
C TRP A 170 9.99 -4.38 5.99
N TYR A 171 11.19 -4.92 5.75
CA TYR A 171 12.38 -4.72 6.58
C TYR A 171 13.51 -4.04 5.80
N THR A 172 14.25 -3.17 6.47
CA THR A 172 15.54 -2.63 6.04
C THR A 172 16.51 -2.70 7.21
N GLU A 173 17.79 -2.94 6.93
CA GLU A 173 18.83 -2.98 7.96
C GLU A 173 19.27 -1.58 8.40
N ASN A 174 19.14 -0.60 7.49
CA ASN A 174 19.65 0.75 7.61
C ASN A 174 18.57 1.68 8.20
N GLU A 175 18.90 2.33 9.32
CA GLU A 175 18.07 3.39 9.91
C GLU A 175 18.08 4.66 9.05
N ASP A 176 19.16 4.88 8.29
CA ASP A 176 19.28 5.95 7.29
C ASP A 176 18.46 5.61 6.03
N THR A 177 17.23 6.13 5.97
CA THR A 177 16.32 6.10 4.80
C THR A 177 16.82 6.91 3.59
N THR A 178 18.08 7.34 3.61
CA THR A 178 18.76 8.07 2.52
C THR A 178 19.38 7.13 1.49
N ILE A 179 19.48 5.84 1.80
CA ILE A 179 19.91 4.78 0.88
C ILE A 179 18.71 4.40 -0.01
N ASP A 180 18.93 4.33 -1.32
CA ASP A 180 17.93 4.03 -2.37
C ASP A 180 17.48 2.55 -2.34
N ASP A 181 16.84 2.14 -1.24
CA ASP A 181 16.14 0.87 -1.17
C ASP A 181 14.87 0.96 -2.03
N SER A 182 14.91 0.32 -3.19
CA SER A 182 13.80 0.24 -4.15
C SER A 182 12.45 -0.23 -3.58
N ARG A 183 12.44 -0.85 -2.38
CA ARG A 183 11.21 -1.24 -1.66
C ARG A 183 10.58 -0.09 -0.89
N ILE A 184 11.31 0.99 -0.58
CA ILE A 184 10.81 2.13 0.19
C ILE A 184 10.18 3.15 -0.76
N MET A 185 8.94 3.53 -0.47
CA MET A 185 8.22 4.53 -1.27
C MET A 185 8.71 5.93 -0.91
N ALA A 186 9.05 6.73 -1.93
CA ALA A 186 9.37 8.14 -1.75
C ALA A 186 8.14 8.90 -1.22
N VAL A 187 8.24 9.44 0.00
CA VAL A 187 7.20 10.25 0.65
C VAL A 187 7.62 11.72 0.60
N PRO A 188 6.71 12.68 0.32
CA PRO A 188 7.04 14.10 0.26
C PRO A 188 7.65 14.59 1.59
N PRO A 189 8.71 15.43 1.59
CA PRO A 189 9.45 15.77 2.81
C PRO A 189 8.59 16.34 3.96
N ARG A 190 7.53 17.09 3.65
CA ARG A 190 6.58 17.62 4.64
C ARG A 190 5.76 16.54 5.35
N LEU A 191 5.49 15.43 4.68
CA LEU A 191 4.81 14.27 5.27
C LEU A 191 5.83 13.41 6.03
N ALA A 192 7.00 13.15 5.42
CA ALA A 192 8.07 12.36 6.04
C ALA A 192 8.57 12.95 7.37
N ALA A 193 8.66 14.28 7.49
CA ALA A 193 9.07 14.96 8.72
C ALA A 193 8.19 14.69 9.96
N ASN A 194 6.97 14.17 9.77
CA ASN A 194 6.03 13.81 10.84
C ASN A 194 5.94 12.30 11.09
N MET A 195 6.88 11.51 10.54
CA MET A 195 6.91 10.05 10.62
C MET A 195 8.15 9.56 11.34
N ALA A 196 7.99 8.65 12.31
CA ALA A 196 9.11 7.95 12.94
C ALA A 196 9.72 6.84 12.05
N GLY A 197 9.09 6.54 10.91
CA GLY A 197 9.46 5.44 10.02
C GLY A 197 9.01 5.66 8.57
N PHE A 198 9.04 4.59 7.78
CA PHE A 198 8.90 4.64 6.33
C PHE A 198 7.77 3.73 5.83
N TRP A 199 7.19 4.11 4.68
CA TRP A 199 6.25 3.27 3.94
C TRP A 199 6.97 2.51 2.83
N THR A 200 6.61 1.24 2.64
CA THR A 200 7.05 0.48 1.47
C THR A 200 6.26 0.88 0.22
N TYR A 201 6.77 0.54 -0.96
CA TYR A 201 5.92 0.36 -2.13
C TYR A 201 4.90 -0.77 -1.85
N PRO A 202 3.73 -0.75 -2.51
CA PRO A 202 2.78 -1.85 -2.43
C PRO A 202 3.41 -3.16 -2.91
N TYR A 203 2.97 -4.28 -2.34
CA TYR A 203 3.37 -5.59 -2.83
C TYR A 203 2.25 -6.62 -2.67
N TYR A 204 2.20 -7.60 -3.58
CA TYR A 204 1.35 -8.76 -3.39
C TYR A 204 2.03 -9.75 -2.45
N SER A 205 1.42 -10.03 -1.30
CA SER A 205 1.92 -11.03 -0.36
C SER A 205 1.34 -12.39 -0.67
N CYS A 206 2.18 -13.33 -1.14
CA CYS A 206 1.77 -14.71 -1.41
C CYS A 206 1.22 -15.43 -0.17
N LYS A 207 1.76 -15.09 0.99
CA LYS A 207 1.37 -15.61 2.31
C LYS A 207 -0.02 -15.15 2.74
N ALA A 208 -0.38 -13.90 2.48
CA ALA A 208 -1.70 -13.35 2.80
C ALA A 208 -2.71 -13.49 1.63
N ARG A 209 -2.22 -13.79 0.42
CA ARG A 209 -2.94 -13.73 -0.87
C ARG A 209 -3.64 -12.39 -1.11
N LYS A 210 -2.99 -11.31 -0.71
CA LYS A 210 -3.52 -9.94 -0.66
C LYS A 210 -2.49 -8.93 -1.13
N TRP A 211 -2.97 -7.81 -1.63
CA TRP A 211 -2.16 -6.62 -1.81
C TRP A 211 -1.95 -5.94 -0.45
N VAL A 212 -0.69 -5.64 -0.15
CA VAL A 212 -0.23 -5.12 1.13
C VAL A 212 0.52 -3.82 0.92
N LEU A 213 0.31 -2.88 1.84
CA LEU A 213 1.18 -1.72 2.03
C LEU A 213 1.73 -1.80 3.46
N SER A 214 3.05 -1.82 3.63
CA SER A 214 3.64 -1.95 4.97
C SER A 214 4.28 -0.65 5.43
N TYR A 215 4.14 -0.38 6.74
CA TYR A 215 4.87 0.69 7.42
C TYR A 215 5.87 0.06 8.39
N GLY A 216 7.10 0.56 8.39
CA GLY A 216 8.20 0.09 9.23
C GLY A 216 8.78 1.22 10.08
N VAL A 217 9.02 0.97 11.36
CA VAL A 217 9.60 1.92 12.32
C VAL A 217 10.78 1.26 13.02
N HIS A 218 11.93 1.93 13.00
CA HIS A 218 13.10 1.53 13.78
C HIS A 218 12.95 2.02 15.21
N ILE A 219 13.22 1.14 16.18
CA ILE A 219 13.22 1.47 17.60
C ILE A 219 14.70 1.55 18.03
N PRO A 220 15.20 2.73 18.43
CA PRO A 220 16.62 2.93 18.70
C PRO A 220 17.20 1.95 19.73
N PRO A 221 18.53 1.68 19.67
CA PRO A 221 19.20 0.82 20.64
C PRO A 221 18.93 1.21 22.10
N THR A 222 18.44 0.26 22.88
CA THR A 222 18.37 0.35 24.34
C THR A 222 19.78 0.33 24.97
N LYS A 223 19.90 0.78 26.23
CA LYS A 223 21.17 0.74 27.01
C LYS A 223 21.81 -0.65 27.11
N HIS A 224 21.07 -1.72 26.80
CA HIS A 224 21.55 -3.10 26.79
C HIS A 224 22.01 -3.60 25.41
N GLY A 225 22.14 -2.71 24.41
CA GLY A 225 22.59 -3.07 23.07
C GLY A 225 21.55 -3.83 22.24
N VAL A 226 20.26 -3.68 22.55
CA VAL A 226 19.15 -4.27 21.78
C VAL A 226 18.39 -3.16 21.07
N ARG A 227 18.39 -3.20 19.73
CA ARG A 227 17.53 -2.36 18.87
C ARG A 227 16.23 -3.10 18.56
N GLY A 228 15.21 -2.38 18.14
CA GLY A 228 13.93 -2.96 17.76
C GLY A 228 13.48 -2.56 16.37
N PHE A 229 12.55 -3.33 15.84
CA PHE A 229 11.88 -3.04 14.59
C PHE A 229 10.40 -3.36 14.72
N LEU A 230 9.55 -2.37 14.42
CA LEU A 230 8.10 -2.51 14.41
C LEU A 230 7.61 -2.42 12.97
N SER A 231 6.73 -3.33 12.56
CA SER A 231 6.08 -3.29 11.26
C SER A 231 4.59 -3.57 11.35
N ILE A 232 3.81 -2.90 10.51
CA ILE A 232 2.39 -3.19 10.29
C ILE A 232 2.15 -3.43 8.79
N ASP A 233 1.31 -4.41 8.47
CA ASP A 233 0.84 -4.71 7.10
C ASP A 233 -0.61 -4.23 6.97
N VAL A 234 -0.90 -3.35 6.01
CA VAL A 234 -2.24 -2.84 5.72
C VAL A 234 -2.85 -3.58 4.54
N ASP A 235 -4.13 -3.97 4.63
CA ASP A 235 -4.89 -4.52 3.49
C ASP A 235 -5.29 -3.41 2.52
N ILE A 236 -4.69 -3.41 1.33
CA ILE A 236 -5.05 -2.50 0.24
C ILE A 236 -5.81 -3.21 -0.89
N SER A 237 -6.17 -4.48 -0.71
CA SER A 237 -6.80 -5.32 -1.76
C SER A 237 -8.17 -4.81 -2.23
N LYS A 238 -8.79 -3.87 -1.50
CA LYS A 238 -10.06 -3.21 -1.85
C LYS A 238 -9.89 -1.97 -2.75
N LEU A 239 -8.68 -1.42 -2.84
CA LEU A 239 -8.40 -0.23 -3.66
C LEU A 239 -8.54 -0.54 -5.15
N GLN A 240 -9.10 0.42 -5.89
CA GLN A 240 -9.49 0.27 -7.29
C GLN A 240 -8.44 0.87 -8.24
N VAL A 241 -8.01 0.10 -9.23
CA VAL A 241 -7.22 0.59 -10.36
C VAL A 241 -8.16 1.25 -11.37
N ASN A 242 -8.08 2.57 -11.52
CA ASN A 242 -8.78 3.33 -12.55
C ASN A 242 -7.75 4.07 -13.41
N GLN A 243 -7.72 3.73 -14.71
CA GLN A 243 -6.77 4.29 -15.68
C GLN A 243 -7.28 5.53 -16.42
N CYS A 244 -8.57 5.88 -16.28
CA CYS A 244 -9.14 7.07 -16.89
C CYS A 244 -8.59 8.36 -16.28
N ASP A 245 -8.81 9.49 -16.95
CA ASP A 245 -8.44 10.81 -16.44
C ASP A 245 -9.05 11.10 -15.05
N PRO A 246 -8.42 11.95 -14.23
CA PRO A 246 -9.00 12.40 -12.96
C PRO A 246 -10.35 13.10 -13.16
N SER A 247 -11.31 12.85 -12.27
CA SER A 247 -12.64 13.48 -12.32
C SER A 247 -13.07 14.00 -10.94
N SER A 248 -14.00 14.96 -10.93
CA SER A 248 -14.60 15.49 -9.69
C SER A 248 -15.52 14.52 -8.95
N ILE A 249 -15.76 13.33 -9.52
CA ILE A 249 -16.64 12.27 -8.99
C ILE A 249 -15.82 10.97 -8.79
N ASP A 250 -14.51 11.10 -8.57
CA ASP A 250 -13.63 9.97 -8.30
C ASP A 250 -13.90 9.38 -6.91
N ASP A 251 -14.15 8.07 -6.85
CA ASP A 251 -14.34 7.31 -5.62
C ASP A 251 -13.02 7.33 -4.82
N GLU A 252 -13.09 7.62 -3.51
CA GLU A 252 -11.95 7.63 -2.60
C GLU A 252 -11.14 6.32 -2.62
N ASN A 253 -11.75 5.19 -2.99
CA ASN A 253 -11.07 3.90 -3.12
C ASN A 253 -10.18 3.78 -4.37
N GLN A 254 -10.23 4.73 -5.31
CA GLN A 254 -9.42 4.70 -6.52
C GLN A 254 -7.97 5.13 -6.26
N ILE A 255 -7.03 4.43 -6.89
CA ILE A 255 -5.60 4.71 -6.79
C ILE A 255 -5.24 5.79 -7.81
N ILE A 256 -5.05 7.03 -7.31
CA ILE A 256 -4.75 8.22 -8.14
C ILE A 256 -3.54 8.04 -9.08
N THR A 257 -2.56 7.24 -8.69
CA THR A 257 -1.31 6.96 -9.43
C THR A 257 -1.54 6.36 -10.83
N PHE A 258 -2.65 5.66 -11.04
CA PHE A 258 -2.97 5.06 -12.34
C PHE A 258 -3.79 5.99 -13.25
N LYS A 259 -4.28 7.14 -12.76
CA LYS A 259 -5.14 8.05 -13.53
C LYS A 259 -4.41 8.60 -14.78
N GLY A 260 -5.13 8.72 -15.88
CA GLY A 260 -4.59 9.16 -17.18
C GLY A 260 -3.64 8.18 -17.87
N SER A 261 -3.48 6.94 -17.37
CA SER A 261 -2.64 5.91 -17.99
C SER A 261 -3.35 5.10 -19.10
N HIS A 262 -4.61 5.41 -19.41
CA HIS A 262 -5.38 4.74 -20.45
C HIS A 262 -4.75 4.86 -21.85
N LYS A 263 -5.14 3.96 -22.75
CA LYS A 263 -4.72 3.97 -24.17
C LYS A 263 -5.83 4.38 -25.14
N CYS A 264 -6.93 4.94 -24.63
CA CYS A 264 -7.96 5.57 -25.45
C CYS A 264 -7.37 6.66 -26.37
N HIS A 265 -7.77 6.64 -27.64
CA HIS A 265 -7.35 7.62 -28.65
C HIS A 265 -7.95 9.01 -28.40
N ASN A 266 -7.32 10.08 -28.90
CA ASN A 266 -7.77 11.47 -28.72
C ASN A 266 -9.21 11.76 -29.21
N SER A 267 -9.74 10.96 -30.14
CA SER A 267 -11.14 11.00 -30.61
C SER A 267 -12.13 10.27 -29.70
N THR A 268 -11.67 9.72 -28.57
CA THR A 268 -12.47 8.94 -27.61
C THR A 268 -12.37 9.53 -26.20
N ILE A 269 -13.27 9.11 -25.32
CA ILE A 269 -13.32 9.43 -23.90
C ILE A 269 -13.15 8.12 -23.13
N CYS A 270 -12.25 8.09 -22.16
CA CYS A 270 -12.14 6.98 -21.23
C CYS A 270 -13.29 7.02 -20.24
N LYS A 271 -14.06 5.93 -20.13
CA LYS A 271 -15.08 5.74 -19.10
C LYS A 271 -14.68 4.54 -18.24
N TYR A 272 -14.54 4.74 -16.94
CA TYR A 272 -14.26 3.67 -15.99
C TYR A 272 -15.39 2.63 -16.00
N HIS A 273 -15.05 1.35 -16.04
CA HIS A 273 -16.01 0.25 -16.12
C HIS A 273 -15.74 -0.76 -15.00
N ASN A 274 -16.63 -0.79 -14.01
CA ASN A 274 -16.45 -1.54 -12.76
C ASN A 274 -17.55 -2.62 -12.56
N GLU A 275 -18.14 -3.11 -13.65
CA GLU A 275 -19.38 -3.89 -13.54
C GLU A 275 -19.15 -5.36 -13.13
N LYS A 276 -17.94 -5.92 -13.29
CA LYS A 276 -17.70 -7.38 -13.06
C LYS A 276 -16.33 -7.83 -12.52
N HIS A 277 -15.31 -6.98 -12.41
CA HIS A 277 -13.93 -7.45 -12.15
C HIS A 277 -13.20 -6.76 -11.00
N HIS A 278 -12.16 -7.45 -10.52
CA HIS A 278 -11.50 -7.23 -9.23
C HIS A 278 -10.89 -5.83 -9.08
N SER A 279 -10.88 -5.31 -7.86
CA SER A 279 -10.33 -3.98 -7.51
C SER A 279 -8.91 -3.74 -8.07
N TRP A 280 -8.10 -4.80 -8.14
CA TRP A 280 -6.78 -4.80 -8.79
C TRP A 280 -6.81 -5.54 -10.14
N SER A 281 -7.18 -4.84 -11.21
CA SER A 281 -7.02 -5.33 -12.59
C SER A 281 -6.74 -4.19 -13.59
N ARG A 282 -5.92 -4.50 -14.60
CA ARG A 282 -5.61 -3.62 -15.74
C ARG A 282 -6.76 -3.62 -16.73
N GLY A 283 -6.99 -2.50 -17.41
CA GLY A 283 -7.95 -2.43 -18.53
C GLY A 283 -9.42 -2.24 -18.12
N ASN A 284 -9.71 -1.92 -16.85
CA ASN A 284 -11.07 -1.67 -16.31
C ASN A 284 -11.69 -0.34 -16.79
N TYR A 285 -11.66 -0.09 -18.09
CA TYR A 285 -12.24 1.09 -18.72
C TYR A 285 -12.86 0.71 -20.07
N VAL A 286 -13.61 1.63 -20.67
CA VAL A 286 -14.04 1.53 -22.07
C VAL A 286 -13.77 2.85 -22.78
N CYS A 287 -13.34 2.78 -24.04
CA CYS A 287 -13.12 3.97 -24.85
C CYS A 287 -14.35 4.25 -25.73
N LEU A 288 -15.06 5.33 -25.43
CA LEU A 288 -16.27 5.75 -26.15
C LEU A 288 -15.93 6.87 -27.13
N CYS A 289 -16.42 6.84 -28.38
CA CYS A 289 -16.18 7.95 -29.31
C CYS A 289 -16.75 9.28 -28.76
N LYS A 290 -16.00 10.38 -28.95
CA LYS A 290 -16.49 11.73 -28.63
C LYS A 290 -17.70 12.10 -29.50
N PRO A 291 -18.62 12.97 -29.03
CA PRO A 291 -19.66 13.53 -29.88
C PRO A 291 -19.06 14.10 -31.17
N GLY A 292 -19.64 13.74 -32.33
CA GLY A 292 -19.08 14.09 -33.64
C GLY A 292 -18.15 13.03 -34.27
N TYR A 293 -17.85 11.94 -33.56
CA TYR A 293 -17.08 10.79 -34.06
C TYR A 293 -17.93 9.52 -33.99
N TYR A 294 -17.69 8.58 -34.92
CA TYR A 294 -18.45 7.33 -35.02
C TYR A 294 -17.53 6.15 -35.31
N MET A 295 -17.98 4.93 -34.99
CA MET A 295 -17.29 3.69 -35.37
C MET A 295 -17.80 3.18 -36.71
N SER A 296 -16.88 2.75 -37.57
CA SER A 296 -17.19 2.15 -38.88
C SER A 296 -17.91 0.79 -38.77
N GLN A 297 -17.91 0.16 -37.59
CA GLN A 297 -18.59 -1.09 -37.28
C GLN A 297 -19.41 -0.90 -35.99
N PRO A 298 -20.70 -1.28 -35.91
CA PRO A 298 -21.56 -0.99 -34.76
C PRO A 298 -21.28 -1.82 -33.48
N GLN A 299 -20.22 -2.61 -33.46
CA GLN A 299 -20.11 -3.75 -32.55
C GLN A 299 -19.23 -3.42 -31.33
N VAL A 300 -19.92 -3.11 -30.23
CA VAL A 300 -19.45 -3.10 -28.82
C VAL A 300 -18.45 -1.98 -28.47
N PRO A 301 -18.62 -1.24 -27.35
CA PRO A 301 -17.58 -0.35 -26.84
C PRO A 301 -16.32 -1.15 -26.49
N PHE A 302 -15.15 -0.70 -26.94
CA PHE A 302 -13.91 -1.42 -26.70
C PHE A 302 -13.59 -1.47 -25.20
N LEU A 303 -13.49 -2.67 -24.64
CA LEU A 303 -12.93 -2.92 -23.31
C LEU A 303 -11.47 -2.49 -23.29
N GLY A 304 -11.04 -1.80 -22.24
CA GLY A 304 -9.70 -1.24 -22.09
C GLY A 304 -8.64 -2.31 -22.25
N SER A 305 -8.87 -3.50 -21.69
CA SER A 305 -8.03 -4.70 -21.88
C SER A 305 -7.80 -5.12 -23.34
N LEU A 306 -8.71 -4.78 -24.26
CA LEU A 306 -8.58 -5.02 -25.71
C LEU A 306 -8.04 -3.80 -26.47
N VAL A 307 -8.23 -2.58 -25.94
CA VAL A 307 -7.68 -1.32 -26.52
C VAL A 307 -6.16 -1.26 -26.39
N GLU A 308 -5.59 -2.01 -25.44
CA GLU A 308 -4.14 -2.22 -25.35
C GLU A 308 -3.54 -2.83 -26.65
N GLU A 309 -4.37 -3.40 -27.56
CA GLU A 309 -3.92 -4.07 -28.79
C GLU A 309 -4.50 -3.52 -30.12
N LEU A 310 -5.66 -2.84 -30.16
CA LEU A 310 -6.29 -2.34 -31.42
C LEU A 310 -7.08 -1.00 -31.28
N HIS A 311 -7.31 -0.29 -32.40
CA HIS A 311 -8.02 1.01 -32.50
C HIS A 311 -8.97 1.03 -33.75
N CYS A 312 -9.80 2.03 -34.12
CA CYS A 312 -10.04 3.42 -33.69
C CYS A 312 -11.45 3.94 -34.15
N CYS A 313 -11.86 5.17 -33.77
CA CYS A 313 -13.06 5.86 -34.30
C CYS A 313 -12.73 6.75 -35.53
N ARG A 314 -13.73 7.04 -36.39
CA ARG A 314 -13.64 7.95 -37.54
C ARG A 314 -14.36 9.29 -37.29
N SER A 315 -13.90 10.35 -37.96
CA SER A 315 -14.52 11.70 -37.93
C SER A 315 -15.69 11.79 -38.93
N LEU A 316 -16.78 12.47 -38.55
CA LEU A 316 -17.91 12.74 -39.44
C LEU A 316 -17.57 13.69 -40.61
N GLN A 317 -16.48 14.46 -40.55
CA GLN A 317 -16.10 15.40 -41.62
C GLN A 317 -15.77 14.72 -42.96
N HIS A 318 -15.51 13.40 -42.97
CA HIS A 318 -15.23 12.62 -44.18
C HIS A 318 -16.44 11.85 -44.75
N VAL A 319 -17.67 12.15 -44.30
CA VAL A 319 -18.91 11.45 -44.74
C VAL A 319 -19.86 12.37 -45.53
N LEU A 320 -19.48 13.64 -45.71
CA LEU A 320 -20.29 14.67 -46.40
C LEU A 320 -19.59 15.23 -47.65
N GLN A 321 -18.82 14.37 -48.33
CA GLN A 321 -18.31 14.55 -49.70
C GLN A 321 -18.64 13.29 -50.51
#